data_AF-A0AAN6D462-F1
#
_entry.id   AF-A0AAN6D462-F1
#
_cell.length_a   1.000
_cell.length_b   1.000
_cell.length_c   1.000
_cell.angle_alpha   90.00
_cell.angle_beta   90.00
_cell.angle_gamma   90.00
#
_symmetry.space_group_name_H-M   'P 1'
#
loop_
_entity.id
_entity.type
_entity.pdbx_description
1 polymer ?
#
loop_
_entity_poly.entity_id
_entity_poly.type
_entity_poly.pdbx_seq_one_letter_code
_entity_poly.pdbx_strand_id
1 'polypeptide(L)'
;MEAPDTTNYHDERGLLKTEDCHIRIRKGQSYEEYLSQKNQYLQEGPIISELETFMENSIRMVNLCSVDSITRVQTIHSLERRYYLGYLDDCLHICNELISKLKLESTDKQERKNYEKLLKQLTDIQDKCLHKLTSILTIDEERKF
;
A
#
# COMPACT_ATOMS: atom_id res chain seq x y z
N MET A 1 49.04 -10.79 36.99
CA MET A 1 48.37 -10.55 35.70
C MET A 1 47.98 -11.90 35.15
N GLU A 2 46.70 -12.21 35.14
CA GLU A 2 46.10 -13.27 34.32
C GLU A 2 44.59 -13.02 34.36
N ALA A 3 43.98 -12.84 33.19
CA ALA A 3 42.56 -12.52 33.02
C ALA A 3 41.72 -13.81 33.07
N PRO A 4 40.47 -13.77 33.56
CA PRO A 4 39.59 -14.92 33.48
C PRO A 4 39.06 -15.12 32.06
N ASP A 5 39.15 -16.36 31.63
CA ASP A 5 38.73 -16.93 30.34
C ASP A 5 37.25 -16.67 30.04
N THR A 6 36.97 -16.13 28.86
CA THR A 6 35.61 -15.90 28.35
C THR A 6 35.14 -17.13 27.58
N THR A 7 34.56 -18.09 28.28
CA THR A 7 33.88 -19.21 27.64
C THR A 7 32.39 -18.94 27.47
N ASN A 8 31.95 -19.10 26.22
CA ASN A 8 30.59 -19.41 25.76
C ASN A 8 29.49 -18.36 25.94
N TYR A 9 29.31 -17.52 24.92
CA TYR A 9 27.98 -17.17 24.38
C TYR A 9 28.12 -16.86 22.89
N HIS A 10 28.22 -17.92 22.06
CA HIS A 10 27.97 -17.79 20.63
C HIS A 10 26.55 -18.28 20.36
N ASP A 11 25.66 -17.31 20.20
CA ASP A 11 24.26 -17.46 19.83
C ASP A 11 24.16 -18.24 18.51
N GLU A 12 23.76 -19.52 18.60
CA GLU A 12 23.58 -20.43 17.49
C GLU A 12 22.42 -19.93 16.61
N ARG A 13 22.77 -19.15 15.59
CA ARG A 13 21.89 -18.80 14.48
C ARG A 13 21.37 -20.09 13.85
N GLY A 14 20.07 -20.35 14.01
CA GLY A 14 19.34 -21.51 13.49
C GLY A 14 19.56 -21.74 11.99
N LEU A 15 20.58 -22.51 11.68
CA LEU A 15 20.97 -22.96 10.36
C LEU A 15 20.94 -24.49 10.40
N LEU A 16 19.77 -25.06 10.20
CA LEU A 16 19.63 -26.50 10.04
C LEU A 16 20.06 -26.85 8.61
N LYS A 17 21.20 -27.53 8.50
CA LYS A 17 21.71 -28.08 7.24
C LYS A 17 20.98 -29.40 6.96
N THR A 18 20.11 -29.40 5.95
CA THR A 18 19.75 -30.61 5.19
C THR A 18 20.53 -30.60 3.88
N GLU A 19 20.87 -31.78 3.36
CA GLU A 19 21.96 -32.01 2.40
C GLU A 19 21.86 -31.26 1.06
N ASP A 20 20.74 -30.63 0.74
CA ASP A 20 20.65 -29.68 -0.36
C ASP A 20 19.82 -28.45 0.04
N CYS A 21 20.47 -27.29 -0.02
CA CYS A 21 19.93 -25.94 0.21
C CYS A 21 19.79 -25.47 1.68
N HIS A 22 20.41 -24.32 1.96
CA HIS A 22 20.34 -23.64 3.26
C HIS A 22 18.93 -23.03 3.45
N ILE A 23 18.12 -23.63 4.32
CA ILE A 23 16.79 -23.13 4.65
C ILE A 23 16.93 -21.91 5.59
N ARG A 24 16.46 -20.74 5.15
CA ARG A 24 16.39 -19.53 5.97
C ARG A 24 15.06 -19.49 6.72
N ILE A 25 15.09 -19.83 8.00
CA ILE A 25 13.94 -19.73 8.91
C ILE A 25 13.90 -18.31 9.50
N ARG A 26 12.71 -17.71 9.61
CA ARG A 26 12.56 -16.37 10.21
C ARG A 26 12.73 -16.44 11.74
N LYS A 27 13.16 -15.33 12.35
CA LYS A 27 13.32 -15.24 13.81
C LYS A 27 11.97 -15.49 14.50
N GLY A 28 11.91 -16.49 15.37
CA GLY A 28 10.71 -16.87 16.12
C GLY A 28 9.79 -17.88 15.43
N GLN A 29 10.13 -18.36 14.23
CA GLN A 29 9.39 -19.40 13.53
C GLN A 29 9.99 -20.78 13.84
N SER A 30 9.15 -21.76 14.13
CA SER A 30 9.59 -23.15 14.33
C SER A 30 9.85 -23.85 13.00
N TYR A 31 10.64 -24.93 13.02
CA TYR A 31 10.90 -25.72 11.81
C TYR A 31 9.63 -26.38 11.26
N GLU A 32 8.74 -26.80 12.15
CA GLU A 32 7.44 -27.40 11.78
C GLU A 32 6.53 -26.37 11.09
N GLU A 33 6.49 -25.14 11.60
CA GLU A 33 5.75 -24.03 10.98
C GLU A 33 6.28 -23.69 9.59
N TYR A 34 7.61 -23.69 9.41
CA TYR A 34 8.23 -23.51 8.10
C TYR A 34 7.82 -24.61 7.12
N LEU A 35 7.88 -25.88 7.53
CA LEU A 35 7.49 -27.00 6.69
C LEU A 35 6.00 -26.94 6.32
N SER A 36 5.14 -26.57 7.27
CA SER A 36 3.71 -26.39 7.03
C SER A 36 3.46 -25.32 5.97
N GLN A 37 4.09 -24.15 6.08
CA GLN A 37 3.95 -23.06 5.09
C GLN A 37 4.50 -23.44 3.72
N LYS A 38 5.64 -24.14 3.68
CA LYS A 38 6.22 -24.64 2.43
C LYS A 38 5.28 -25.63 1.74
N ASN A 39 4.71 -26.57 2.50
CA ASN A 39 3.77 -27.54 1.97
C ASN A 39 2.51 -26.85 1.46
N GLN A 40 1.95 -25.91 2.23
CA GLN A 40 0.80 -25.12 1.79
C GLN A 40 1.08 -24.40 0.47
N TYR A 41 2.21 -23.71 0.36
CA TYR A 41 2.60 -23.02 -0.87
C TYR A 41 2.73 -23.97 -2.09
N LEU A 42 3.29 -25.16 -1.90
CA LEU A 42 3.47 -26.13 -2.97
C LEU A 42 2.14 -26.77 -3.43
N GLN A 43 1.18 -26.91 -2.51
CA GLN A 43 -0.12 -27.53 -2.80
C GLN A 43 -1.14 -26.53 -3.33
N GLU A 44 -1.27 -25.38 -2.67
CA GLU A 44 -2.33 -24.40 -2.91
C GLU A 44 -1.84 -23.21 -3.75
N GLY A 45 -0.52 -23.05 -3.90
CA GLY A 45 0.08 -21.89 -4.53
C GLY A 45 0.16 -20.68 -3.60
N PRO A 46 0.55 -19.50 -4.12
CA PRO A 46 0.53 -18.27 -3.33
C PRO A 46 -0.91 -17.88 -2.99
N ILE A 47 -1.19 -17.66 -1.71
CA ILE A 47 -2.41 -17.00 -1.27
C ILE A 47 -2.32 -15.54 -1.70
N ILE A 48 -2.94 -15.21 -2.83
CA ILE A 48 -3.15 -13.82 -3.22
C ILE A 48 -4.34 -13.33 -2.40
N SER A 49 -4.16 -12.33 -1.55
CA SER A 49 -5.29 -11.70 -0.87
C SER A 49 -6.30 -11.26 -1.93
N GLU A 50 -7.58 -11.59 -1.73
CA GLU A 50 -8.60 -11.39 -2.75
C GLU A 50 -8.70 -9.90 -3.12
N LEU A 51 -9.04 -9.62 -4.38
CA LEU A 51 -9.17 -8.25 -4.91
C LEU A 51 -10.13 -7.40 -4.05
N GLU A 52 -11.13 -8.05 -3.44
CA GLU A 52 -12.09 -7.45 -2.51
C GLU A 52 -11.41 -6.97 -1.21
N THR A 53 -10.58 -7.80 -0.56
CA THR A 53 -9.79 -7.40 0.62
C THR A 53 -8.88 -6.21 0.33
N PHE A 54 -8.46 -6.09 -0.92
CA PHE A 54 -7.60 -5.02 -1.42
C PHE A 54 -8.34 -3.71 -1.75
N MET A 55 -9.66 -3.76 -1.97
CA MET A 55 -10.54 -2.61 -2.18
C MET A 55 -11.32 -2.23 -0.90
N GLU A 56 -11.32 -3.09 0.11
CA GLU A 56 -12.03 -2.95 1.39
C GLU A 56 -11.46 -1.88 2.33
N ASN A 57 -10.29 -1.31 2.05
CA ASN A 57 -9.83 -0.13 2.79
C ASN A 57 -10.73 1.06 2.45
N SER A 58 -11.79 1.22 3.23
CA SER A 58 -12.78 2.27 3.05
C SER A 58 -12.07 3.63 3.03
N ILE A 59 -12.15 4.33 1.91
CA ILE A 59 -11.65 5.71 1.83
C ILE A 59 -12.51 6.55 2.77
N ARG A 60 -11.87 7.12 3.80
CA ARG A 60 -12.56 7.98 4.76
C ARG A 60 -12.84 9.34 4.13
N MET A 61 -14.12 9.66 3.92
CA MET A 61 -14.56 10.94 3.36
C MET A 61 -14.53 12.07 4.39
N VAL A 62 -13.33 12.39 4.88
CA VAL A 62 -13.08 13.39 5.94
C VAL A 62 -12.03 14.41 5.49
N ASN A 63 -11.83 15.46 6.29
CA ASN A 63 -10.72 16.39 6.06
C ASN A 63 -9.38 15.66 6.27
N LEU A 64 -8.67 15.39 5.18
CA LEU A 64 -7.41 14.64 5.19
C LEU A 64 -6.23 15.40 5.83
N CYS A 65 -6.39 16.71 6.09
CA CYS A 65 -5.45 17.46 6.91
C CYS A 65 -5.54 17.10 8.40
N SER A 66 -6.72 16.66 8.86
CA SER A 66 -7.00 16.35 10.27
C SER A 66 -6.77 14.88 10.64
N VAL A 67 -6.40 14.03 9.68
CA VAL A 67 -6.10 12.61 9.91
C VAL A 67 -4.61 12.35 9.97
N ASP A 68 -4.26 11.21 10.58
CA ASP A 68 -2.88 10.73 10.68
C ASP A 68 -2.26 10.46 9.30
N SER A 69 -0.94 10.40 9.27
CA SER A 69 -0.17 10.23 8.04
C SER A 69 -0.44 8.90 7.33
N ILE A 70 -0.71 7.83 8.08
CA ILE A 70 -0.97 6.50 7.52
C ILE A 70 -2.30 6.52 6.78
N THR A 71 -3.36 7.01 7.42
CA THR A 71 -4.69 7.15 6.81
C THR A 71 -4.64 8.00 5.53
N ARG A 72 -3.86 9.08 5.54
CA ARG A 72 -3.67 9.94 4.36
C ARG A 72 -3.00 9.20 3.21
N VAL A 73 -1.89 8.50 3.48
CA VAL A 73 -1.17 7.71 2.46
C VAL A 73 -2.06 6.60 1.91
N GLN A 74 -2.76 5.87 2.78
CA GLN A 74 -3.69 4.82 2.38
C GLN A 74 -4.81 5.36 1.48
N THR A 75 -5.34 6.54 1.79
CA THR A 75 -6.38 7.19 0.98
C THR A 75 -5.86 7.51 -0.43
N ILE A 76 -4.67 8.12 -0.53
CA ILE A 76 -4.05 8.43 -1.83
C ILE A 76 -3.76 7.16 -2.63
N HIS A 77 -3.16 6.13 -2.03
CA HIS A 77 -2.89 4.88 -2.73
C HIS A 77 -4.17 4.15 -3.16
N SER A 78 -5.24 4.25 -2.38
CA SER A 78 -6.54 3.67 -2.74
C SER A 78 -7.16 4.36 -3.96
N LEU A 79 -7.01 5.68 -4.07
CA LEU A 79 -7.40 6.45 -5.26
C LEU A 79 -6.58 6.07 -6.49
N GLU A 80 -5.25 6.02 -6.38
CA GLU A 80 -4.37 5.61 -7.47
C GLU A 80 -4.71 4.21 -7.95
N ARG A 81 -4.96 3.27 -7.02
CA ARG A 81 -5.40 1.93 -7.37
C ARG A 81 -6.71 1.92 -8.13
N ARG A 82 -7.73 2.68 -7.69
CA ARG A 82 -9.01 2.80 -8.41
C ARG A 82 -8.81 3.31 -9.84
N TYR A 83 -7.93 4.29 -10.03
CA TYR A 83 -7.55 4.76 -11.35
C TYR A 83 -6.94 3.64 -12.22
N TYR A 84 -5.97 2.88 -11.70
CA TYR A 84 -5.33 1.80 -12.46
C TYR A 84 -6.26 0.60 -12.74
N LEU A 85 -7.23 0.35 -11.86
CA LEU A 85 -8.26 -0.68 -12.05
C LEU A 85 -9.38 -0.24 -13.02
N GLY A 86 -9.37 1.00 -13.50
CA GLY A 86 -10.36 1.52 -14.44
C GLY A 86 -11.67 1.99 -13.79
N TYR A 87 -11.76 2.05 -12.46
CA TYR A 87 -12.89 2.64 -11.74
C TYR A 87 -12.79 4.18 -11.76
N LEU A 88 -12.80 4.76 -12.96
CA LEU A 88 -12.49 6.17 -13.20
C LEU A 88 -13.55 7.12 -12.63
N ASP A 89 -14.83 6.81 -12.84
CA ASP A 89 -15.94 7.63 -12.32
C ASP A 89 -15.97 7.65 -10.78
N ASP A 90 -15.81 6.48 -10.16
CA ASP A 90 -15.66 6.35 -8.71
C ASP A 90 -14.45 7.13 -8.19
N CYS A 91 -13.29 6.94 -8.82
CA CYS A 91 -12.06 7.65 -8.44
C CYS A 91 -12.26 9.17 -8.51
N LEU A 92 -12.88 9.66 -9.58
CA LEU A 92 -13.18 11.06 -9.80
C LEU A 92 -14.17 11.60 -8.77
N HIS A 93 -15.26 10.88 -8.49
CA HIS A 93 -16.24 11.25 -7.48
C HIS A 93 -15.58 11.41 -6.10
N ILE A 94 -14.75 10.43 -5.71
CA ILE A 94 -14.07 10.46 -4.41
C ILE A 94 -13.05 11.60 -4.36
N CYS A 95 -12.29 11.86 -5.43
CA CYS A 95 -11.39 13.00 -5.49
C CYS A 95 -12.15 14.32 -5.27
N ASN A 96 -13.28 14.52 -5.96
CA ASN A 96 -14.12 15.71 -5.81
C ASN A 96 -14.60 15.90 -4.36
N GLU A 97 -15.12 14.83 -3.75
CA GLU A 97 -15.57 14.84 -2.37
C GLU A 97 -14.43 15.21 -1.40
N LEU A 98 -13.27 14.57 -1.52
CA LEU A 98 -12.11 14.84 -0.67
C LEU A 98 -11.57 16.26 -0.84
N ILE A 99 -11.51 16.76 -2.08
CA ILE A 99 -11.10 18.15 -2.37
C ILE A 99 -12.08 19.13 -1.72
N SER A 100 -13.38 18.90 -1.83
CA SER A 100 -14.41 19.77 -1.25
C SER A 100 -14.36 19.84 0.29
N LYS A 101 -13.92 18.74 0.93
CA LYS A 101 -13.79 18.62 2.39
C LYS A 101 -12.43 19.06 2.91
N LEU A 102 -11.45 19.26 2.03
CA LEU A 102 -10.11 19.64 2.42
C LEU A 102 -10.12 21.08 2.95
N LYS A 103 -9.74 21.25 4.22
CA LYS A 103 -9.70 22.56 4.87
C LYS A 103 -8.39 22.72 5.63
N LEU A 104 -7.78 23.88 5.46
CA LEU A 104 -6.64 24.30 6.28
C LEU A 104 -7.17 25.07 7.49
N GLU A 105 -7.10 24.47 8.67
CA GLU A 105 -7.57 25.08 9.93
C GLU A 105 -6.45 25.82 10.68
N SER A 106 -5.20 25.59 10.30
CA SER A 106 -4.01 26.14 10.96
C SER A 106 -3.33 27.23 10.14
N THR A 107 -2.76 28.22 10.83
CA THR A 107 -1.89 29.24 10.24
C THR A 107 -0.43 28.79 10.14
N ASP A 108 -0.12 27.57 10.58
CA ASP A 108 1.25 27.05 10.53
C ASP A 108 1.74 26.85 9.09
N LYS A 109 3.01 27.24 8.85
CA LYS A 109 3.63 27.20 7.52
C LYS A 109 3.84 25.76 7.03
N GLN A 110 4.15 24.82 7.93
CA GLN A 110 4.36 23.43 7.57
C GLN A 110 3.04 22.73 7.24
N GLU A 111 1.99 23.00 8.00
CA GLU A 111 0.64 22.52 7.70
C GLU A 111 0.12 23.04 6.37
N ARG A 112 0.34 24.32 6.06
CA ARG A 112 0.00 24.88 4.75
C ARG A 112 0.71 24.17 3.59
N LYS A 113 2.01 23.89 3.72
CA LYS A 113 2.75 23.10 2.72
C LYS A 113 2.19 21.70 2.56
N ASN A 114 1.80 21.06 3.66
CA ASN A 114 1.19 19.73 3.62
C ASN A 114 -0.18 19.77 2.94
N TYR A 115 -1.00 20.78 3.21
CA TYR A 115 -2.26 21.03 2.53
C TYR A 115 -2.06 21.21 1.02
N GLU A 116 -1.15 22.09 0.61
CA GLU A 116 -0.85 22.36 -0.81
C GLU A 116 -0.36 21.10 -1.53
N LYS A 117 0.51 20.31 -0.88
CA LYS A 117 0.97 19.03 -1.42
C LYS A 117 -0.18 18.03 -1.59
N LEU A 118 -1.05 17.93 -0.59
CA LEU A 118 -2.16 17.00 -0.60
C LEU A 118 -3.22 17.38 -1.64
N LEU A 119 -3.55 18.67 -1.73
CA LEU A 119 -4.44 19.21 -2.76
C LEU A 119 -3.90 18.88 -4.15
N LYS A 120 -2.60 19.13 -4.37
CA LYS A 120 -1.95 18.80 -5.64
C LYS A 120 -2.04 17.31 -5.97
N GLN A 121 -1.81 16.42 -5.00
CA GLN A 121 -1.91 14.98 -5.23
C GLN A 121 -3.34 14.57 -5.63
N LEU A 122 -4.37 15.12 -4.98
CA LEU A 122 -5.76 14.83 -5.30
C LEU A 122 -6.15 15.37 -6.70
N THR A 123 -5.75 16.60 -7.04
CA THR A 123 -5.99 17.19 -8.36
C THR A 123 -5.25 16.44 -9.46
N ASP A 124 -4.00 16.03 -9.23
CA ASP A 124 -3.21 15.26 -10.20
C ASP A 124 -3.89 13.91 -10.53
N ILE A 125 -4.50 13.25 -9.54
CA ILE A 125 -5.24 11.99 -9.76
C ILE A 125 -6.57 12.26 -10.48
N GLN A 126 -7.29 13.31 -10.08
CA GLN A 126 -8.51 13.76 -10.73
C GLN A 126 -8.28 14.05 -12.22
N ASP A 127 -7.24 14.82 -12.56
CA ASP A 127 -6.90 15.17 -13.93
C ASP A 127 -6.54 13.94 -14.77
N LYS A 128 -5.81 12.97 -14.19
CA LYS A 128 -5.55 11.68 -14.84
C LYS A 128 -6.85 10.94 -15.16
N CYS A 129 -7.81 10.92 -14.24
CA CYS A 129 -9.10 10.28 -14.47
C CYS A 129 -9.87 10.98 -15.60
N LEU A 130 -9.97 12.31 -15.55
CA LEU A 130 -10.64 13.13 -16.58
C LEU A 130 -10.02 12.92 -17.96
N HIS A 131 -8.69 12.98 -18.06
CA HIS A 131 -7.98 12.77 -19.31
C HIS A 131 -8.23 11.36 -19.88
N LYS A 132 -8.18 10.34 -19.03
CA LYS A 132 -8.40 8.95 -19.43
C LYS A 132 -9.85 8.74 -19.92
N LEU A 133 -10.83 9.27 -19.20
CA LEU A 133 -12.24 9.25 -19.60
C LEU A 133 -12.45 9.93 -20.96
N THR A 134 -11.88 11.13 -21.13
CA THR A 134 -11.97 11.88 -22.39
C THR A 134 -11.37 11.09 -23.55
N SER A 135 -10.19 10.47 -23.35
CA SER A 135 -9.54 9.65 -24.36
C SER A 135 -10.38 8.42 -24.76
N ILE A 136 -11.07 7.79 -23.80
CA ILE A 136 -11.96 6.65 -24.07
C ILE A 136 -13.15 7.10 -24.93
N LEU A 137 -13.78 8.22 -24.57
CA LEU A 137 -14.92 8.77 -25.30
C LEU A 137 -14.55 9.13 -26.75
N THR A 138 -13.39 9.75 -26.98
CA THR A 138 -12.94 10.09 -28.33
C THR A 138 -12.69 8.86 -29.21
N ILE A 139 -12.17 7.77 -28.64
CA ILE A 139 -11.93 6.52 -29.36
C ILE A 139 -13.26 5.85 -29.75
N ASP A 140 -14.26 5.90 -28.87
CA ASP A 140 -15.58 5.33 -29.14
C ASP A 140 -16.37 6.13 -30.19
N GLU A 141 -16.09 7.42 -30.34
CA GLU A 141 -16.63 8.25 -31.41
C GLU A 141 -15.98 7.93 -32.77
N GLU A 142 -14.65 7.77 -32.82
CA GLU A 142 -13.93 7.43 -34.05
C GLU A 142 -14.28 6.04 -34.59
N ARG A 143 -14.65 5.08 -33.73
CA ARG A 143 -15.07 3.72 -34.13
C ARG A 143 -16.49 3.62 -34.68
N LYS A 144 -17.29 4.69 -34.58
CA LYS A 144 -18.68 4.73 -35.09
C LYS A 144 -18.77 5.27 -36.52
N PHE A 145 -17.67 5.75 -37.09
CA PHE A 145 -17.54 6.19 -38.48
C PHE A 145 -16.71 5.21 -39.31
#